data_AF-A0A1C3YMG0-F1
#
_entry.id   AF-A0A1C3YMG0-F1
#
_cell.length_a   1.000
_cell.length_b   1.000
_cell.length_c   1.000
_cell.angle_alpha   90.00
_cell.angle_beta   90.00
_cell.angle_gamma   90.00
#
_symmetry.space_group_name_H-M   'P 1'
#
loop_
_entity.id
_entity.type
_entity.pdbx_description
1 polymer ?
#
loop_
_entity_poly.entity_id
_entity_poly.type
_entity_poly.pdbx_seq_one_letter_code
_entity_poly.pdbx_strand_id
1 'polypeptide(L)'
;MGIKDLAISYVVFTVIHFFLFALALATCGLYGTDVHHANQQGKYSDSKWVYAVVVGSISAVTCVLYFVPFVLRIAGVFVPVWDFILFVLWIALFGVFGKMYINEDAEGDGDVRRMKNAVWVDLASALLWFIAALGAFGYWWKHRDHRSRFTGRAHV
;
A
#
# COMPACT_ATOMS: atom_id res chain seq x y z
N MET A 1 0.98 8.46 -27.67
CA MET A 1 1.32 7.10 -27.20
C MET A 1 0.35 6.13 -27.84
N GLY A 2 0.83 4.99 -28.33
CA GLY A 2 -0.03 3.98 -28.93
C GLY A 2 -0.92 3.34 -27.86
N ILE A 3 -2.10 2.86 -28.26
CA ILE A 3 -3.07 2.15 -27.38
C ILE A 3 -2.38 1.00 -26.60
N LYS A 4 -1.32 0.41 -27.17
CA LYS A 4 -0.51 -0.65 -26.56
C LYS A 4 0.27 -0.19 -25.31
N ASP A 5 0.87 1.01 -25.32
CA ASP A 5 1.61 1.52 -24.16
C ASP A 5 0.66 1.77 -22.97
N LEU A 6 -0.53 2.29 -23.27
CA LEU A 6 -1.55 2.57 -22.28
C LEU A 6 -2.12 1.29 -21.66
N ALA A 7 -2.31 0.24 -22.48
CA ALA A 7 -2.73 -1.07 -22.02
C ALA A 7 -1.67 -1.74 -21.12
N ILE A 8 -0.38 -1.65 -21.48
CA ILE A 8 0.71 -2.23 -20.67
C ILE A 8 0.80 -1.53 -19.31
N SER A 9 0.78 -0.19 -19.28
CA SER A 9 0.80 0.56 -18.01
C SER A 9 -0.39 0.21 -17.12
N TYR A 10 -1.57 0.03 -17.68
CA TYR A 10 -2.77 -0.34 -16.94
C TYR A 10 -2.70 -1.78 -16.39
N VAL A 11 -2.16 -2.72 -17.17
CA VAL A 11 -1.96 -4.11 -16.71
C VAL A 11 -0.94 -4.15 -15.57
N VAL A 12 0.22 -3.48 -15.72
CA VAL A 12 1.23 -3.41 -14.66
C VAL A 12 0.66 -2.77 -13.40
N PHE A 13 -0.07 -1.67 -13.53
CA PHE A 13 -0.75 -1.02 -12.42
C PHE A 13 -1.72 -1.97 -11.72
N THR A 14 -2.60 -2.65 -12.47
CA THR A 14 -3.59 -3.57 -11.92
C THR A 14 -2.93 -4.75 -11.20
N VAL A 15 -1.86 -5.31 -11.77
CA VAL A 15 -1.12 -6.43 -11.18
C VAL A 15 -0.45 -6.03 -9.87
N ILE A 16 0.20 -4.86 -9.81
CA ILE A 16 0.81 -4.36 -8.57
C ILE A 16 -0.25 -4.19 -7.47
N HIS A 17 -1.39 -3.57 -7.81
CA HIS A 17 -2.48 -3.35 -6.84
C HIS A 17 -3.18 -4.65 -6.43
N PHE A 18 -3.21 -5.67 -7.28
CA PHE A 18 -3.67 -7.00 -6.91
C PHE A 18 -2.78 -7.64 -5.84
N PHE A 19 -1.45 -7.57 -5.99
CA PHE A 19 -0.54 -8.06 -4.98
C PHE A 19 -0.65 -7.24 -3.67
N LEU A 20 -0.72 -5.91 -3.77
CA LEU A 20 -0.93 -5.03 -2.60
C LEU A 20 -2.23 -5.38 -1.87
N PHE A 21 -3.31 -5.67 -2.60
CA PHE A 21 -4.57 -6.09 -2.01
C PHE A 21 -4.45 -7.42 -1.26
N ALA A 22 -3.80 -8.42 -1.88
CA ALA A 22 -3.58 -9.72 -1.25
C ALA A 22 -2.73 -9.61 0.03
N LEU A 23 -1.64 -8.83 -0.01
CA LEU A 23 -0.79 -8.59 1.16
C LEU A 23 -1.53 -7.83 2.26
N ALA A 24 -2.34 -6.82 1.89
CA ALA A 24 -3.17 -6.07 2.84
C ALA A 24 -4.18 -6.97 3.55
N LEU A 25 -4.84 -7.89 2.83
CA LEU A 25 -5.73 -8.89 3.43
C LEU A 25 -4.97 -9.87 4.33
N ALA A 26 -3.76 -10.30 3.93
CA ALA A 26 -2.92 -11.17 4.75
C ALA A 26 -2.54 -10.49 6.07
N THR A 27 -2.14 -9.21 6.04
CA THR A 27 -1.87 -8.39 7.23
C THR A 27 -3.13 -8.24 8.09
N CYS A 28 -4.29 -7.95 7.50
CA CYS A 28 -5.54 -7.89 8.26
C CYS A 28 -5.90 -9.23 8.93
N GLY A 29 -5.66 -10.36 8.24
CA GLY A 29 -5.89 -11.69 8.79
C GLY A 29 -4.94 -12.02 9.94
N LEU A 30 -3.63 -11.87 9.72
CA LEU A 30 -2.60 -12.18 10.71
C LEU A 30 -2.76 -11.33 11.98
N TYR A 31 -2.81 -10.01 11.83
CA TYR A 31 -2.89 -9.11 12.97
C TYR A 31 -4.31 -9.03 13.56
N GLY A 32 -5.35 -9.25 12.76
CA GLY A 32 -6.74 -9.27 13.21
C GLY A 32 -7.06 -10.46 14.10
N THR A 33 -6.50 -11.65 13.82
CA THR A 33 -6.63 -12.81 14.71
C THR A 33 -5.97 -12.58 16.06
N ASP A 34 -4.83 -11.89 16.07
CA ASP A 34 -4.08 -11.63 17.29
C ASP A 34 -4.77 -10.54 18.16
N VAL A 35 -5.43 -9.55 17.54
CA VAL A 35 -6.33 -8.60 18.24
C VAL A 35 -7.55 -9.34 18.82
N HIS A 36 -8.16 -10.24 18.05
CA HIS A 36 -9.35 -10.98 18.48
C HIS A 36 -9.04 -11.94 19.65
N HIS A 37 -7.92 -12.66 19.59
CA HIS A 37 -7.46 -13.50 20.71
C HIS A 37 -7.14 -12.69 21.96
N ALA A 38 -6.48 -11.53 21.84
CA ALA A 38 -6.21 -10.66 22.98
C ALA A 38 -7.49 -10.16 23.65
N ASN A 39 -8.49 -9.78 22.84
CA ASN A 39 -9.79 -9.31 23.32
C ASN A 39 -10.59 -10.44 24.00
N GLN A 40 -10.56 -11.66 23.45
CA GLN A 40 -11.17 -12.84 24.09
C GLN A 40 -10.54 -13.20 25.44
N GLN A 41 -9.26 -12.91 25.64
CA GLN A 41 -8.57 -13.13 26.92
C GLN A 41 -8.78 -11.98 27.92
N GLY A 42 -9.61 -10.98 27.59
CA GLY A 42 -9.86 -9.81 28.45
C GLY A 42 -8.62 -8.93 28.65
N LYS A 43 -7.57 -9.11 27.84
CA LYS A 43 -6.35 -8.29 27.86
C LYS A 43 -6.50 -7.13 26.89
N TYR A 44 -5.89 -6.00 27.23
CA TYR A 44 -5.86 -4.83 26.35
C TYR A 44 -5.19 -5.20 25.02
N SER A 45 -5.90 -5.02 23.90
CA SER A 45 -5.28 -5.18 22.57
C SER A 45 -4.20 -4.13 22.41
N ASP A 46 -2.97 -4.58 22.21
CA ASP A 46 -1.82 -3.70 22.08
C ASP A 46 -1.98 -2.85 20.81
N SER A 47 -1.81 -1.53 20.94
CA SER A 47 -2.14 -0.53 19.92
C SER A 47 -1.39 -0.74 18.60
N LYS A 48 -0.25 -1.44 18.63
CA LYS A 48 0.54 -1.78 17.45
C LYS A 48 -0.20 -2.70 16.48
N TRP A 49 -0.95 -3.66 17.01
CA TRP A 49 -1.71 -4.64 16.23
C TRP A 49 -2.94 -3.99 15.60
N VAL A 50 -3.58 -3.08 16.35
CA VAL A 50 -4.69 -2.26 15.85
C VAL A 50 -4.21 -1.37 14.71
N TYR A 51 -3.04 -0.74 14.85
CA TYR A 51 -2.44 0.05 13.77
C TYR A 51 -2.20 -0.79 12.50
N ALA A 52 -1.70 -2.02 12.62
CA ALA A 52 -1.52 -2.94 11.49
C ALA A 52 -2.83 -3.22 10.74
N VAL A 53 -3.90 -3.53 11.48
CA VAL A 53 -5.22 -3.82 10.89
C VAL A 53 -5.80 -2.58 10.21
N VAL A 54 -5.64 -1.40 10.79
CA VAL A 54 -6.12 -0.13 10.19
C VAL A 54 -5.37 0.18 8.90
N VAL A 55 -4.03 0.09 8.90
CA VAL A 55 -3.21 0.34 7.71
C VAL A 55 -3.52 -0.68 6.61
N GLY A 56 -3.66 -1.96 6.97
CA GLY A 56 -4.07 -3.02 6.04
C GLY A 56 -5.47 -2.75 5.46
N SER A 57 -6.43 -2.35 6.28
CA SER A 57 -7.80 -2.08 5.84
C SER A 57 -7.89 -0.90 4.89
N ILE A 58 -7.21 0.22 5.21
CA ILE A 58 -7.16 1.40 4.32
C ILE A 58 -6.48 1.04 2.99
N SER A 59 -5.42 0.23 3.04
CA SER A 59 -4.72 -0.25 1.84
C SER A 59 -5.63 -1.13 0.98
N ALA A 60 -6.38 -2.05 1.59
CA ALA A 60 -7.33 -2.92 0.90
C ALA A 60 -8.45 -2.10 0.23
N VAL A 61 -9.04 -1.14 0.94
CA VAL A 61 -10.04 -0.21 0.40
C VAL A 61 -9.46 0.60 -0.76
N THR A 62 -8.23 1.10 -0.62
CA THR A 62 -7.55 1.84 -1.70
C THR A 62 -7.38 0.98 -2.95
N CYS A 63 -6.96 -0.27 -2.81
CA CYS A 63 -6.83 -1.19 -3.96
C CYS A 63 -8.18 -1.45 -4.64
N VAL A 64 -9.26 -1.64 -3.86
CA VAL A 64 -10.62 -1.81 -4.41
C VAL A 64 -11.05 -0.57 -5.19
N LEU A 65 -10.79 0.64 -4.66
CA LEU A 65 -11.09 1.89 -5.36
C LEU A 65 -10.27 2.02 -6.65
N TYR A 66 -9.01 1.59 -6.66
CA TYR A 66 -8.13 1.67 -7.82
C TYR A 66 -8.47 0.66 -8.92
N PHE A 67 -9.17 -0.44 -8.60
CA PHE A 67 -9.75 -1.33 -9.62
C PHE A 67 -10.89 -0.66 -10.40
N VAL A 68 -11.46 0.43 -9.90
CA VAL A 68 -12.46 1.22 -10.62
C VAL A 68 -11.74 2.26 -11.49
N PRO A 69 -11.68 2.09 -12.82
CA PRO A 69 -10.88 2.96 -13.71
C PRO A 69 -11.34 4.44 -13.70
N PHE A 70 -12.56 4.72 -13.22
CA PHE A 70 -13.08 6.07 -13.05
C PHE A 70 -12.31 6.87 -11.99
N VAL A 71 -11.83 6.22 -10.93
CA VAL A 71 -11.11 6.86 -9.82
C VAL A 71 -9.75 7.37 -10.30
N LEU A 72 -9.02 6.56 -11.07
CA LEU A 72 -7.73 6.93 -11.64
C LEU A 72 -7.83 8.11 -12.60
N ARG A 73 -8.96 8.22 -13.32
CA ARG A 73 -9.21 9.31 -14.27
C ARG A 73 -9.45 10.66 -13.59
N ILE A 74 -10.04 10.66 -12.39
CA ILE A 74 -10.33 11.86 -11.61
C ILE A 74 -9.15 12.25 -10.72
N ALA A 75 -8.44 11.26 -10.19
CA ALA A 75 -7.49 11.48 -9.11
C ALA A 75 -6.16 12.12 -9.54
N GLY A 76 -5.74 12.09 -10.80
CA GLY A 76 -4.59 12.89 -11.29
C GLY A 76 -3.35 12.85 -10.37
N VAL A 77 -2.93 14.01 -9.83
CA VAL A 77 -1.78 14.13 -8.90
C VAL A 77 -2.04 13.56 -7.50
N PHE A 78 -3.30 13.34 -7.14
CA PHE A 78 -3.68 12.79 -5.84
C PHE A 78 -3.24 11.33 -5.69
N VAL A 79 -3.24 10.54 -6.78
CA VAL A 79 -2.80 9.13 -6.77
C VAL A 79 -1.37 8.97 -6.25
N PRO A 80 -0.32 9.60 -6.82
CA PRO A 80 1.04 9.42 -6.32
C PRO A 80 1.25 9.95 -4.90
N VAL A 81 0.51 10.99 -4.49
CA VAL A 81 0.59 11.52 -3.11
C VAL A 81 -0.02 10.53 -2.13
N TRP A 82 -1.19 9.96 -2.47
CA TRP A 82 -1.87 8.97 -1.63
C TRP A 82 -1.07 7.67 -1.51
N ASP A 83 -0.52 7.18 -2.64
CA ASP A 83 0.34 6.00 -2.66
C ASP A 83 1.60 6.21 -1.80
N PHE A 84 2.16 7.42 -1.79
CA PHE A 84 3.28 7.77 -0.93
C PHE A 84 2.90 7.83 0.55
N ILE A 85 1.71 8.32 0.90
CA ILE A 85 1.19 8.27 2.28
C ILE A 85 1.08 6.82 2.75
N LEU A 86 0.52 5.94 1.91
CA LEU A 86 0.43 4.52 2.23
C LEU A 86 1.81 3.88 2.40
N PHE A 87 2.77 4.21 1.53
CA PHE A 87 4.16 3.79 1.72
C PHE A 87 4.71 4.18 3.10
N VAL A 88 4.55 5.43 3.53
CA VAL A 88 5.02 5.89 4.85
C VAL A 88 4.36 5.13 5.99
N LEU A 89 3.05 4.87 5.89
CA LEU A 89 2.31 4.11 6.90
C LEU A 89 2.82 2.66 7.03
N TRP A 90 3.07 1.99 5.89
CA TRP A 90 3.64 0.65 5.86
C TRP A 90 5.09 0.61 6.35
N ILE A 91 5.90 1.63 6.05
CA ILE A 91 7.27 1.69 6.55
C ILE A 91 7.31 1.91 8.07
N ALA A 92 6.39 2.73 8.59
CA ALA A 92 6.25 2.91 10.03
C ALA A 92 5.80 1.60 10.72
N LEU A 93 4.87 0.86 10.10
CA LEU A 93 4.46 -0.46 10.55
C LEU A 93 5.66 -1.43 10.62
N PHE A 94 6.41 -1.52 9.52
CA PHE A 94 7.64 -2.30 9.45
C PHE A 94 8.66 -1.88 10.51
N GLY A 95 8.82 -0.58 10.78
CA GLY A 95 9.75 -0.10 11.82
C GLY A 95 9.35 -0.56 13.23
N VAL A 96 8.06 -0.51 13.54
CA VAL A 96 7.52 -0.95 14.83
C VAL A 96 7.69 -2.46 15.03
N PHE A 97 7.27 -3.26 14.05
CA PHE A 97 7.36 -4.72 14.12
C PHE A 97 8.79 -5.22 13.91
N GLY A 98 9.57 -4.57 13.07
CA GLY A 98 10.98 -4.85 12.84
C GLY A 98 11.81 -4.71 14.11
N LYS A 99 11.66 -3.61 14.85
CA LYS A 99 12.36 -3.44 16.14
C LYS A 99 12.03 -4.55 17.15
N MET A 100 10.78 -5.01 17.15
CA MET A 100 10.27 -6.00 18.09
C MET A 100 10.72 -7.42 17.74
N TYR A 101 10.67 -7.80 16.46
CA TYR A 101 10.84 -9.20 16.07
C TYR A 101 12.15 -9.53 15.37
N ILE A 102 12.90 -8.55 14.84
CA ILE A 102 14.19 -8.83 14.16
C ILE A 102 15.26 -9.31 15.13
N ASN A 103 15.32 -8.73 16.33
CA ASN A 103 16.35 -9.03 17.32
C ASN A 103 15.92 -10.07 18.37
N GLU A 104 14.66 -10.51 18.36
CA GLU A 104 14.16 -11.51 19.32
C GLU A 104 14.59 -12.92 18.89
N ASP A 105 15.18 -13.69 19.80
CA ASP A 105 15.56 -15.07 19.53
C ASP A 105 14.30 -15.97 19.47
N ALA A 106 14.14 -16.68 18.37
CA ALA A 106 13.06 -17.64 18.19
C ALA A 106 13.46 -18.95 18.90
N GLU A 107 13.36 -18.99 20.23
CA GLU A 107 13.61 -20.17 21.08
C GLU A 107 12.55 -21.28 20.87
N GLY A 108 12.32 -21.69 19.62
CA GLY A 108 11.41 -22.78 19.27
C GLY A 108 9.93 -22.40 19.20
N ASP A 109 9.56 -21.14 19.46
CA ASP A 109 8.18 -20.66 19.32
C ASP A 109 7.82 -20.41 17.85
N GLY A 110 6.83 -21.16 17.36
CA GLY A 110 6.31 -21.04 15.99
C GLY A 110 5.67 -19.68 15.71
N ASP A 111 5.14 -19.00 16.74
CA ASP A 111 4.50 -17.70 16.58
C ASP A 111 5.53 -16.58 16.36
N VAL A 112 6.72 -16.67 16.96
CA VAL A 112 7.82 -15.73 16.71
C VAL A 112 8.34 -15.87 15.28
N ARG A 113 8.46 -17.09 14.76
CA ARG A 113 8.80 -17.34 13.35
C ARG A 113 7.74 -16.80 12.38
N ARG A 114 6.46 -16.99 12.69
CA ARG A 114 5.34 -16.42 11.92
C ARG A 114 5.45 -14.90 11.87
N MET A 115 5.74 -14.27 13.01
CA MET A 115 5.82 -12.82 13.10
C MET A 115 7.04 -12.24 12.38
N LYS A 116 8.19 -12.93 12.42
CA LYS A 116 9.36 -12.58 11.59
C LYS A 116 9.01 -12.57 10.10
N ASN A 117 8.23 -13.54 9.63
CA ASN A 117 7.77 -13.57 8.24
C ASN A 117 6.77 -12.44 7.94
N ALA A 118 5.90 -12.09 8.89
CA ALA A 118 4.97 -10.96 8.75
C ALA A 118 5.71 -9.62 8.59
N VAL A 119 6.82 -9.42 9.31
CA VAL A 119 7.69 -8.23 9.15
C VAL A 119 8.20 -8.11 7.70
N TRP A 120 8.57 -9.22 7.06
CA TRP A 120 8.99 -9.20 5.65
C TRP A 120 7.83 -8.90 4.69
N VAL A 121 6.61 -9.35 5.02
CA VAL A 121 5.38 -9.00 4.28
C VAL A 121 5.10 -7.50 4.36
N ASP A 122 5.29 -6.89 5.54
CA ASP A 122 5.14 -5.44 5.71
C ASP A 122 6.17 -4.67 4.89
N LEU A 123 7.43 -5.12 4.86
CA LEU A 123 8.47 -4.52 4.03
C LEU A 123 8.16 -4.64 2.54
N ALA A 124 7.73 -5.81 2.08
CA ALA A 124 7.34 -6.04 0.70
C ALA A 124 6.19 -5.13 0.29
N SER A 125 5.18 -4.97 1.16
CA SER A 125 4.05 -4.08 0.95
C SER A 125 4.50 -2.62 0.88
N ALA A 126 5.40 -2.18 1.76
CA ALA A 126 5.98 -0.84 1.71
C ALA A 126 6.71 -0.59 0.38
N LEU A 127 7.58 -1.51 -0.04
CA LEU A 127 8.33 -1.37 -1.30
C LEU A 127 7.39 -1.33 -2.52
N LEU A 128 6.34 -2.15 -2.53
CA LEU A 128 5.35 -2.14 -3.60
C LEU A 128 4.57 -0.82 -3.66
N TRP A 129 4.19 -0.25 -2.52
CA TRP A 129 3.58 1.09 -2.47
C TRP A 129 4.53 2.17 -2.96
N PHE A 130 5.82 2.06 -2.66
CA PHE A 130 6.83 2.99 -3.16
C PHE A 130 6.99 2.90 -4.69
N ILE A 131 7.03 1.69 -5.24
CA ILE A 131 7.08 1.47 -6.70
C ILE A 131 5.81 2.01 -7.37
N ALA A 132 4.63 1.77 -6.76
CA ALA A 132 3.36 2.31 -7.23
C ALA A 132 3.37 3.85 -7.24
N ALA A 133 3.82 4.48 -6.16
CA ALA A 133 3.95 5.94 -6.04
C ALA A 133 4.89 6.51 -7.11
N LEU A 134 6.06 5.90 -7.33
CA LEU A 134 7.01 6.31 -8.38
C LEU A 134 6.42 6.12 -9.78
N GLY A 135 5.72 5.02 -10.02
CA GLY A 135 5.06 4.73 -11.29
C GLY A 135 3.96 5.75 -11.60
N ALA A 136 3.10 6.04 -10.62
CA ALA A 136 2.04 7.03 -10.72
C ALA A 136 2.62 8.45 -10.88
N PHE A 137 3.70 8.77 -10.16
CA PHE A 137 4.38 10.06 -10.28
C PHE A 137 5.04 10.24 -11.65
N GLY A 138 5.71 9.20 -12.16
CA GLY A 138 6.31 9.21 -13.50
C GLY A 138 5.25 9.33 -14.60
N TYR A 139 4.11 8.62 -14.45
CA TYR A 139 2.98 8.74 -15.36
C TYR A 139 2.40 10.16 -15.34
N TRP A 140 2.09 10.68 -14.15
CA TRP A 140 1.61 12.05 -14.00
C TRP A 140 2.61 13.07 -14.55
N TRP A 141 3.89 12.95 -14.26
CA TRP A 141 4.92 13.88 -14.73
C TRP A 141 5.04 13.89 -16.27
N LYS A 142 4.87 12.73 -16.92
CA LYS A 142 4.91 12.59 -18.37
C LYS A 142 3.63 13.08 -19.05
N HIS A 143 2.49 12.97 -18.36
CA HIS A 143 1.17 13.34 -18.87
C HIS A 143 0.65 14.68 -18.35
N ARG A 144 1.40 15.38 -17.49
CA ARG A 144 1.04 16.72 -17.02
C ARG A 144 1.02 17.64 -18.23
N ASP A 145 -0.13 18.25 -18.47
CA ASP A 145 -0.31 19.15 -19.59
C ASP A 145 0.59 20.39 -19.34
N HIS A 146 1.68 20.49 -20.10
CA HIS A 146 2.57 21.65 -20.11
C HIS A 146 1.91 22.87 -20.77
N ARG A 147 0.64 22.79 -21.16
CA ARG A 147 -0.12 23.94 -21.64
C ARG A 147 -0.47 24.85 -20.47
N SER A 148 0.44 25.80 -20.24
CA SER A 148 0.08 27.10 -19.70
C SER A 148 -1.19 27.59 -20.42
N ARG A 149 -2.33 27.54 -19.73
CA ARG A 149 -3.61 28.14 -20.17
C ARG A 149 -3.52 29.67 -20.34
N PHE A 150 -2.33 30.24 -20.15
CA PHE A 150 -1.98 31.65 -20.28
C PHE A 150 -1.30 32.02 -21.61
N THR A 151 -1.15 31.11 -22.58
CA THR A 151 -0.79 31.53 -23.95
C THR A 151 -2.04 31.52 -24.82
N GLY A 152 -2.61 32.71 -25.01
CA GLY A 152 -3.79 32.94 -25.86
C GLY A 152 -3.49 32.69 -27.32
N ARG A 153 -3.41 31.42 -27.72
CA ARG A 153 -3.42 31.01 -29.14
C ARG A 153 -4.56 30.03 -29.35
N ALA A 154 -5.77 30.58 -29.31
CA ALA A 154 -6.87 30.02 -30.06
C ALA A 154 -6.48 30.11 -31.54
N HIS A 155 -6.36 28.97 -32.20
CA HIS A 155 -6.31 28.94 -33.66
C HIS A 155 -7.76 28.83 -34.13
N VAL A 156 -8.21 29.85 -34.86
CA VAL A 156 -9.46 29.86 -35.64
C VAL A 156 -9.42 28.82 -36.75
#